data_AF-A0ABD0RS85-F1
#
_entry.id   AF-A0ABD0RS85-F1
#
_cell.length_a   1.000
_cell.length_b   1.000
_cell.length_c   1.000
_cell.angle_alpha   90.00
_cell.angle_beta   90.00
_cell.angle_gamma   90.00
#
_symmetry.space_group_name_H-M   'P 1'
#
loop_
_entity.id
_entity.type
_entity.pdbx_description
1 polymer ?
#
loop_
_entity_poly.entity_id
_entity_poly.type
_entity_poly.pdbx_seq_one_letter_code
_entity_poly.pdbx_strand_id
1 'polypeptide(L)' 'GVAYADNKGPFRDRLEFVGNPNRRDGSILIKNVDYTDNGTFTCDAKNPPDIVGRPSSVRLLVFEK' A
#
# COMPACT_ATOMS: atom_id res chain seq x y z
N GLY A 1 -15.81 2.98 10.37
CA GLY A 1 -15.61 2.49 9.00
C GLY A 1 -15.63 0.98 8.99
N VAL A 2 -16.04 0.35 7.88
CA VAL A 2 -15.96 -1.11 7.72
C VAL A 2 -14.61 -1.45 7.08
N ALA A 3 -13.90 -2.44 7.60
CA ALA A 3 -12.64 -2.89 7.00
C ALA A 3 -12.92 -3.49 5.62
N TYR A 4 -12.22 -2.99 4.59
CA TYR A 4 -12.23 -3.61 3.27
C TYR A 4 -11.29 -4.83 3.31
N ALA A 5 -11.85 -5.98 3.66
CA ALA A 5 -11.13 -7.25 3.65
C ALA A 5 -11.13 -7.82 2.23
N ASP A 6 -10.26 -7.29 1.36
CA ASP A 6 -10.05 -7.91 0.05
C ASP A 6 -9.16 -9.13 0.20
N ASN A 7 -9.80 -10.30 0.24
CA ASN A 7 -9.08 -11.57 0.19
C ASN A 7 -8.70 -11.95 -1.24
N LYS A 8 -8.79 -11.05 -2.21
CA LYS A 8 -8.46 -11.31 -3.62
C LYS A 8 -7.50 -10.23 -4.12
N GLY A 9 -6.35 -10.63 -4.64
CA GLY A 9 -5.39 -9.68 -5.21
C GLY A 9 -3.98 -10.24 -5.36
N PRO A 10 -3.14 -9.61 -6.19
CA PRO A 10 -1.77 -10.07 -6.47
C PRO A 10 -0.83 -10.04 -5.27
N PHE A 11 -1.16 -9.23 -4.25
CA PHE A 11 -0.37 -9.08 -3.03
C PHE A 11 -0.97 -9.81 -1.82
N ARG A 12 -1.99 -10.63 -2.04
CA ARG A 12 -2.60 -11.44 -0.98
C ARG A 12 -1.52 -12.26 -0.26
N ASP A 13 -1.64 -12.34 1.06
CA ASP A 13 -0.72 -13.09 1.95
C ASP A 13 0.75 -12.56 1.97
N ARG A 14 1.06 -11.52 1.20
CA ARG A 14 2.39 -10.88 1.13
C ARG A 14 2.40 -9.45 1.68
N LEU A 15 1.25 -8.88 2.02
CA LEU A 15 1.14 -7.55 2.63
C LEU A 15 1.19 -7.60 4.16
N GLU A 16 1.90 -6.64 4.73
CA GLU A 16 1.92 -6.37 6.17
C GLU A 16 1.80 -4.87 6.43
N PHE A 17 0.92 -4.49 7.36
CA PHE A 17 0.88 -3.11 7.85
C PHE A 17 1.97 -2.92 8.91
N VAL A 18 2.92 -2.04 8.63
CA VAL A 18 4.09 -1.77 9.51
C VAL A 18 4.12 -0.33 10.03
N GLY A 19 3.14 0.49 9.63
CA GLY A 19 3.02 1.88 10.03
C GLY A 19 2.46 2.09 11.44
N ASN A 20 2.39 3.36 11.83
CA ASN A 20 1.80 3.81 13.09
C ASN A 20 0.83 4.99 12.84
N PRO A 21 -0.49 4.75 12.83
CA PRO A 21 -1.49 5.79 12.57
C PRO A 21 -1.42 6.96 13.56
N ASN A 22 -1.07 6.70 14.83
CA ASN A 22 -0.91 7.75 15.85
C ASN A 22 0.26 8.70 15.53
N ARG A 23 1.18 8.28 14.66
CA ARG A 23 2.32 9.07 14.18
C ARG A 23 2.17 9.52 12.73
N ARG A 24 0.94 9.46 12.18
CA ARG A 24 0.64 9.79 10.77
C ARG A 24 1.44 8.92 9.78
N ASP A 25 1.71 7.68 10.17
CA ASP A 25 2.46 6.72 9.38
C ASP A 25 1.54 5.59 8.90
N GLY A 26 1.37 5.53 7.57
CA GLY A 26 0.56 4.54 6.86
C GLY A 26 1.39 3.50 6.11
N SER A 27 2.64 3.25 6.51
CA SER A 27 3.54 2.34 5.80
C SER A 27 3.03 0.90 5.72
N ILE A 28 3.21 0.31 4.54
CA ILE A 28 2.96 -1.09 4.24
C ILE A 28 4.24 -1.76 3.73
N LEU A 29 4.39 -3.04 4.02
CA LEU A 29 5.48 -3.89 3.54
C LEU A 29 4.91 -4.94 2.57
N ILE A 30 5.55 -5.07 1.40
CA ILE A 30 5.31 -6.16 0.45
C ILE A 30 6.46 -7.16 0.61
N LYS A 31 6.15 -8.40 0.99
CA LYS A 31 7.13 -9.49 1.16
C LYS A 31 7.33 -10.24 -0.15
N ASN A 32 8.50 -10.85 -0.30
CA ASN A 32 8.83 -11.73 -1.43
C ASN A 32 8.50 -11.07 -2.77
N VAL A 33 9.06 -9.89 -2.99
CA VAL A 33 8.84 -9.10 -4.21
C VAL A 33 9.45 -9.81 -5.41
N ASP A 34 8.73 -9.86 -6.53
CA ASP A 34 9.18 -10.43 -7.80
C ASP A 34 9.02 -9.45 -8.98
N TYR A 35 9.49 -9.82 -10.18
CA TYR A 35 9.42 -8.96 -11.37
C TYR A 35 8.00 -8.56 -11.78
N THR A 36 7.00 -9.38 -11.45
CA THR A 36 5.58 -9.11 -11.75
C THR A 36 4.99 -8.04 -10.84
N ASP A 37 5.65 -7.73 -9.72
CA ASP A 37 5.28 -6.64 -8.82
C ASP A 37 5.74 -5.26 -9.31
N ASN A 38 6.53 -5.20 -10.39
CA ASN A 38 6.96 -3.94 -10.99
C ASN A 38 5.77 -3.06 -11.36
N GLY A 39 5.79 -1.80 -10.92
CA GLY A 39 4.67 -0.90 -11.15
C GLY A 39 4.76 0.43 -10.44
N THR A 40 3.70 1.22 -10.60
CA THR A 40 3.51 2.48 -9.89
C THR A 40 2.48 2.27 -8.80
N PHE A 41 2.89 2.42 -7.54
CA PHE A 41 2.05 2.28 -6.36
C PHE A 41 1.57 3.66 -5.93
N THR A 42 0.28 3.80 -5.65
CA THR A 42 -0.34 5.05 -5.22
C THR A 42 -0.92 4.89 -3.82
N CYS A 43 -0.62 5.84 -2.93
CA CYS A 43 -1.19 5.96 -1.61
C CYS A 43 -2.32 7.01 -1.62
N ASP A 44 -3.52 6.59 -1.23
CA ASP A 44 -4.71 7.43 -1.08
C ASP A 44 -5.27 7.25 0.35
N ALA A 45 -5.29 8.33 1.13
CA ALA A 45 -5.83 8.34 2.47
C ALA A 45 -7.20 9.04 2.47
N LYS A 46 -8.24 8.27 2.79
CA LYS A 46 -9.63 8.72 2.82
C LYS A 46 -10.09 8.88 4.26
N ASN A 47 -10.57 10.07 4.63
CA ASN A 47 -11.14 10.34 5.95
C ASN A 47 -12.55 10.96 5.82
N PRO A 48 -13.60 10.20 5.43
CA PRO A 48 -14.96 10.76 5.34
C PRO A 48 -15.41 11.33 6.70
N PRO A 49 -16.02 12.53 6.81
CA PRO A 49 -16.53 13.43 5.75
C PRO A 49 -15.49 14.40 5.15
N ASP A 50 -14.26 14.41 5.66
CA ASP A 50 -13.26 15.43 5.38
C ASP A 50 -12.12 14.94 4.46
N ILE A 51 -12.10 15.54 3.27
CA ILE A 51 -10.93 15.72 2.38
C ILE A 51 -10.22 14.44 1.92
N VAL A 52 -10.27 14.25 0.60
CA VAL A 52 -9.34 13.39 -0.13
C VAL A 52 -7.97 14.08 -0.10
N GLY A 53 -7.00 13.49 0.61
CA GLY A 53 -5.61 13.96 0.55
C GLY A 53 -5.05 13.86 -0.87
N ARG A 54 -4.00 14.63 -1.19
CA ARG A 54 -3.33 14.46 -2.49
C ARG A 54 -2.72 13.06 -2.56
N PRO A 55 -3.08 12.23 -3.55
CA PRO A 55 -2.46 10.93 -3.70
C PRO A 55 -0.97 11.09 -3.96
N SER A 56 -0.17 10.20 -3.37
CA SER A 56 1.27 10.14 -3.60
C SER A 56 1.60 8.86 -4.34
N SER A 57 2.52 8.91 -5.30
CA SER A 57 2.91 7.75 -6.09
C SER A 57 4.41 7.45 -5.98
N VAL A 58 4.77 6.17 -5.99
CA VAL A 58 6.14 5.67 -6.03
C VAL A 58 6.24 4.59 -7.12
N ARG A 59 7.38 4.52 -7.81
CA ARG A 59 7.66 3.48 -8.81
C ARG A 59 8.55 2.41 -8.21
N LEU A 60 8.08 1.15 -8.25
CA LEU A 60 8.85 -0.03 -7.86
C LEU A 60 9.49 -0.65 -9.09
N LEU A 61 10.80 -0.85 -9.03
CA LEU A 61 11.60 -1.56 -10.03
C LEU A 61 12.40 -2.65 -9.34
N VAL A 62 12.17 -3.89 -9.77
CA VAL A 62 12.82 -5.12 -9.31
C VAL A 62 13.77 -5.56 -10.41
N PHE A 63 15.03 -5.78 -10.04
CA PHE A 63 16.12 -6.13 -10.93
C PHE A 63 17.00 -7.19 -10.27
N GLU A 64 17.74 -7.95 -11.08
CA GLU A 64 18.77 -8.86 -10.58
C GLU A 64 19.88 -8.07 -9.89
N LYS A 65 20.46 -8.68 -8.86
CA LYS A 65 21.58 -8.09 -8.13
C LYS A 65 22.86 -8.05 -8.97
#